data_AF-A0A950NAT3-F1
#
_entry.id   AF-A0A950NAT3-F1
#
_cell.length_a   1.000
_cell.length_b   1.000
_cell.length_c   1.000
_cell.angle_alpha   90.00
_cell.angle_beta   90.00
_cell.angle_gamma   90.00
#
_symmetry.space_group_name_H-M   'P 1'
#
loop_
_entity.id
_entity.type
_entity.pdbx_description
1 polymer ?
#
loop_
_entity_poly.entity_id
_entity_poly.type
_entity_poly.pdbx_seq_one_letter_code
_entity_poly.pdbx_strand_id
1 'polypeptide(L)'
;EQATALGARAAPRLAKHELVFEAVGRPEAWRQAICAAGPGAVVVLVGGCPGGTEVSFPSGPIHYDELELRGTFHHAPAEVDQALRVLAGGEFPWSLLAGEAIGLERLGDALAASGRGPAHKWVVDPRL
;
A
#
# COMPACT_ATOMS: atom_id res chain seq x y z
N GLU A 1 6.56 9.52 -10.03
CA GLU A 1 7.63 9.02 -10.91
C GLU A 1 7.98 7.56 -10.61
N GLN A 2 8.33 7.19 -9.35
CA GLN A 2 8.65 5.80 -8.98
C GLN A 2 7.54 4.79 -9.32
N ALA A 3 6.29 5.04 -8.93
CA ALA A 3 5.18 4.13 -9.22
C ALA A 3 5.01 3.87 -10.73
N THR A 4 5.10 4.92 -11.55
CA THR A 4 5.06 4.80 -13.02
C THR A 4 6.24 3.99 -13.56
N ALA A 5 7.45 4.18 -13.02
CA ALA A 5 8.63 3.40 -13.38
C ALA A 5 8.48 1.90 -13.05
N LEU A 6 7.69 1.58 -12.01
CA LEU A 6 7.32 0.21 -11.64
C LEU A 6 6.09 -0.32 -12.40
N GLY A 7 5.65 0.39 -13.44
CA GLY A 7 4.55 -0.02 -14.31
C GLY A 7 3.16 0.37 -13.82
N ALA A 8 3.04 1.16 -12.74
CA ALA A 8 1.74 1.69 -12.31
C ALA A 8 1.18 2.64 -13.37
N ARG A 9 -0.09 2.47 -13.69
CA ARG A 9 -0.80 3.28 -14.68
C ARG A 9 -1.90 4.07 -13.99
N ALA A 10 -1.85 5.39 -14.12
CA ALA A 10 -2.98 6.21 -13.73
C ALA A 10 -4.14 5.95 -14.71
N ALA A 11 -5.35 5.82 -14.17
CA ALA A 11 -6.55 5.68 -14.97
C ALA A 11 -7.58 6.72 -14.49
N PRO A 12 -8.24 7.45 -15.40
CA PRO A 12 -9.30 8.40 -15.02
C PRO A 12 -10.51 7.69 -14.40
N ARG A 13 -10.66 6.40 -14.69
CA ARG A 13 -11.63 5.50 -14.08
C ARG A 13 -11.02 4.11 -13.97
N LEU A 14 -11.20 3.47 -12.82
CA LEU A 14 -10.77 2.09 -12.62
C LEU A 14 -11.70 1.14 -13.38
N ALA A 15 -11.11 0.18 -14.09
CA ALA A 15 -11.84 -0.97 -14.63
C ALA A 15 -12.35 -1.87 -13.48
N LYS A 16 -13.10 -2.91 -13.84
CA LYS A 16 -13.52 -3.96 -12.90
C LYS A 16 -12.41 -4.99 -12.73
N HIS A 17 -12.07 -5.34 -11.50
CA HIS A 17 -10.99 -6.27 -11.15
C HIS A 17 -11.47 -7.33 -10.15
N GLU A 18 -10.89 -8.52 -10.22
CA GLU A 18 -11.20 -9.65 -9.33
C GLU A 18 -10.52 -9.52 -7.95
N LEU A 19 -9.42 -8.76 -7.89
CA LEU A 19 -8.68 -8.47 -6.67
C LEU A 19 -8.26 -7.00 -6.66
N VAL A 20 -8.60 -6.29 -5.59
CA VAL A 20 -8.27 -4.87 -5.42
C VAL A 20 -7.57 -4.66 -4.08
N PHE A 21 -6.38 -4.08 -4.10
CA PHE A 21 -5.69 -3.61 -2.90
C PHE A 21 -5.83 -2.10 -2.78
N GLU A 22 -6.42 -1.63 -1.69
CA GLU A 22 -6.49 -0.22 -1.34
C GLU A 22 -5.31 0.12 -0.41
N ALA A 23 -4.44 1.05 -0.81
CA ALA A 23 -3.18 1.36 -0.11
C ALA A 23 -3.00 2.85 0.24
N VAL A 24 -4.07 3.65 0.18
CA VAL A 24 -4.09 5.08 0.49
C VAL A 24 -4.63 5.35 1.89
N GLY A 25 -5.63 4.61 2.35
CA GLY A 25 -6.18 4.78 3.71
C GLY A 25 -7.06 6.01 3.87
N ARG A 26 -7.99 6.21 2.93
CA ARG A 26 -9.01 7.26 2.98
C ARG A 26 -10.40 6.72 2.66
N PRO A 27 -11.47 7.27 3.26
CA PRO A 27 -12.85 6.83 2.96
C PRO A 27 -13.20 6.85 1.48
N GLU A 28 -12.76 7.88 0.75
CA GLU A 28 -13.03 7.97 -0.70
C GLU A 28 -12.28 6.89 -1.49
N ALA A 29 -11.05 6.56 -1.07
CA ALA A 29 -10.22 5.53 -1.72
C ALA A 29 -10.79 4.13 -1.47
N TRP A 30 -11.25 3.85 -0.25
CA TRP A 30 -11.98 2.63 0.10
C TRP A 30 -13.23 2.45 -0.79
N ARG A 31 -14.03 3.51 -0.93
CA ARG A 31 -15.20 3.49 -1.81
C ARG A 31 -14.83 3.26 -3.28
N GLN A 32 -13.76 3.91 -3.76
CA GLN A 32 -13.25 3.72 -5.12
C GLN A 32 -12.79 2.27 -5.36
N ALA A 33 -12.11 1.66 -4.39
CA ALA A 33 -11.67 0.26 -4.46
C ALA A 33 -12.86 -0.70 -4.60
N ILE A 34 -13.92 -0.50 -3.82
CA ILE A 34 -15.17 -1.29 -3.93
C ILE A 34 -15.84 -1.08 -5.29
N CYS A 35 -15.90 0.15 -5.78
CA CYS A 35 -16.46 0.41 -7.11
C CYS A 35 -15.62 -0.18 -8.25
N ALA A 36 -14.32 -0.41 -8.04
CA ALA A 36 -13.41 -1.05 -8.98
C ALA A 36 -13.45 -2.59 -8.91
N ALA A 37 -14.16 -3.17 -7.94
CA ALA A 37 -14.32 -4.60 -7.79
C ALA A 37 -15.38 -5.13 -8.78
N GLY A 38 -15.07 -6.22 -9.48
CA GLY A 38 -16.01 -6.97 -10.31
C GLY A 38 -16.84 -7.98 -9.50
N PRO A 39 -17.81 -8.67 -10.12
CA PRO A 39 -18.55 -9.76 -9.46
C PRO A 39 -17.64 -10.84 -8.87
N GLY A 40 -17.91 -11.25 -7.63
CA GLY A 40 -17.16 -12.24 -6.86
C GLY A 40 -15.78 -11.77 -6.38
N ALA A 41 -15.45 -10.49 -6.52
CA ALA A 41 -14.12 -9.99 -6.26
C ALA A 41 -13.81 -9.80 -4.77
N VAL A 42 -12.51 -9.81 -4.46
CA VAL A 42 -11.98 -9.50 -3.13
C VAL A 42 -11.38 -8.10 -3.10
N VAL A 43 -11.77 -7.30 -2.12
CA VAL A 43 -11.17 -5.99 -1.84
C VAL A 43 -10.42 -6.08 -0.52
N VAL A 44 -9.10 -5.84 -0.57
CA VAL A 44 -8.22 -5.83 0.60
C VAL A 44 -7.88 -4.39 0.96
N LEU A 45 -8.27 -3.97 2.16
CA LEU A 45 -8.07 -2.64 2.71
C LEU A 45 -6.76 -2.62 3.51
N VAL A 46 -5.66 -2.30 2.82
CA VAL A 46 -4.30 -2.23 3.39
C VAL A 46 -4.03 -0.86 3.99
N GLY A 47 -4.45 0.20 3.31
CA GLY A 47 -4.41 1.56 3.82
C GLY A 47 -5.46 1.74 4.92
N GLY A 48 -5.01 1.96 6.16
CA GLY A 48 -5.91 2.27 7.27
C GLY A 48 -6.36 3.73 7.22
N CYS A 49 -7.68 3.97 7.34
CA CYS A 49 -8.18 5.31 7.62
C CYS A 49 -7.74 5.79 9.01
N PRO A 50 -7.68 7.11 9.27
CA PRO A 50 -7.40 7.62 10.61
C PRO A 50 -8.33 7.02 11.69
N GLY A 51 -7.82 6.84 12.91
CA GLY A 51 -8.60 6.27 14.02
C GLY A 51 -9.90 7.02 14.29
N GLY A 52 -10.99 6.29 14.54
CA GLY A 52 -12.33 6.86 14.76
C GLY A 52 -13.09 7.22 13.47
N THR A 53 -12.53 6.93 12.29
CA THR A 53 -13.21 7.14 11.02
C THR A 53 -14.30 6.09 10.80
N GLU A 54 -15.52 6.55 10.50
CA GLU A 54 -16.59 5.71 9.96
C GLU A 54 -16.65 5.85 8.44
N VAL A 55 -16.93 4.74 7.74
CA VAL A 55 -17.00 4.72 6.28
C VAL A 55 -18.32 4.06 5.85
N SER A 56 -19.02 4.72 4.93
CA SER A 56 -20.25 4.20 4.31
C SER A 56 -19.96 3.61 2.93
N PHE A 57 -20.52 2.43 2.65
CA PHE A 57 -20.31 1.73 1.40
C PHE A 57 -21.59 1.56 0.59
N PRO A 58 -21.49 1.47 -0.76
CA PRO A 58 -22.63 1.06 -1.58
C PRO A 58 -22.94 -0.42 -1.30
N SER A 59 -24.13 -0.69 -0.78
CA SER A 59 -24.56 -2.06 -0.46
C SER A 59 -24.80 -2.93 -1.69
N GLY A 60 -25.16 -2.32 -2.83
CA GLY A 60 -25.49 -3.02 -4.07
C GLY A 60 -24.38 -3.97 -4.54
N PRO A 61 -23.17 -3.47 -4.85
CA PRO A 61 -22.05 -4.33 -5.21
C PRO A 61 -21.74 -5.37 -4.14
N ILE A 62 -21.73 -4.97 -2.85
CA ILE A 62 -21.44 -5.92 -1.76
C ILE A 62 -22.42 -7.11 -1.77
N HIS A 63 -23.71 -6.86 -1.97
CA HIS A 63 -24.73 -7.89 -1.93
C HIS A 63 -24.87 -8.66 -3.25
N TYR A 64 -25.09 -7.94 -4.36
CA TYR A 64 -25.46 -8.54 -5.64
C TYR A 64 -24.26 -8.99 -6.47
N ASP A 65 -23.11 -8.33 -6.29
CA ASP A 65 -21.84 -8.74 -6.90
C ASP A 65 -21.06 -9.68 -5.95
N GLU A 66 -21.64 -10.08 -4.80
CA GLU A 66 -21.03 -11.01 -3.83
C GLU A 66 -19.59 -10.66 -3.44
N LEU A 67 -19.32 -9.37 -3.16
CA LEU A 67 -17.96 -8.93 -2.86
C LEU A 67 -17.51 -9.37 -1.46
N GLU A 68 -16.24 -9.76 -1.37
CA GLU A 68 -15.57 -9.97 -0.10
C GLU A 68 -14.71 -8.74 0.28
N LEU A 69 -14.95 -8.17 1.46
CA LEU A 69 -14.16 -7.05 1.98
C LEU A 69 -13.27 -7.53 3.14
N ARG A 70 -11.95 -7.37 3.00
CA ARG A 70 -10.96 -7.78 4.00
C ARG A 70 -10.18 -6.59 4.52
N GLY A 71 -10.26 -6.34 5.83
CA GLY A 71 -9.29 -5.49 6.52
C GLY A 71 -8.00 -6.26 6.78
N THR A 72 -6.85 -5.60 6.67
CA THR A 72 -5.56 -6.18 7.06
C THR A 72 -4.76 -5.21 7.92
N PHE A 73 -3.96 -5.77 8.84
CA PHE A 73 -3.10 -4.99 9.73
C PHE A 73 -1.81 -5.76 10.01
N HIS A 74 -0.68 -5.15 9.67
CA HIS A 74 0.66 -5.74 9.80
C HIS A 74 0.81 -7.10 9.10
N HIS A 75 1.37 -8.07 9.81
CA HIS A 75 1.81 -9.35 9.30
C HIS A 75 1.94 -10.38 10.43
N ALA A 76 1.80 -11.66 10.09
CA ALA A 76 2.15 -12.80 10.91
C ALA A 76 3.62 -13.21 10.68
N PRO A 77 4.27 -13.93 11.62
CA PRO A 77 5.65 -14.41 11.44
C PRO A 77 5.87 -15.20 10.16
N ALA A 78 4.92 -16.06 9.78
CA ALA A 78 4.99 -16.85 8.54
C ALA A 78 5.02 -15.97 7.27
N GLU A 79 4.39 -14.79 7.30
CA GLU A 79 4.41 -13.85 6.18
C GLU A 79 5.76 -13.11 6.11
N VAL A 80 6.41 -12.87 7.24
CA VAL A 80 7.79 -12.35 7.28
C VAL A 80 8.75 -13.38 6.68
N ASP A 81 8.64 -14.66 7.05
CA ASP A 81 9.46 -15.73 6.47
C ASP A 81 9.26 -15.84 4.94
N GLN A 82 8.02 -15.68 4.49
CA GLN A 82 7.73 -15.63 3.06
C GLN A 82 8.36 -14.40 2.39
N ALA A 83 8.23 -13.22 2.98
CA ALA A 83 8.83 -12.00 2.45
C ALA A 83 10.35 -12.12 2.34
N LEU A 84 11.03 -12.68 3.36
CA LEU A 84 12.47 -12.92 3.32
C LEU A 84 12.89 -13.86 2.18
N ARG A 85 12.11 -14.93 1.92
CA ARG A 85 12.35 -15.83 0.78
C ARG A 85 12.20 -15.10 -0.56
N VAL A 86 11.18 -14.26 -0.72
CA VAL A 86 10.98 -13.44 -1.92
C VAL A 86 12.14 -12.45 -2.13
N LEU A 87 12.59 -11.79 -1.06
CA LEU A 87 13.75 -10.90 -1.11
C LEU A 87 15.03 -11.64 -1.52
N ALA A 88 15.27 -12.81 -0.94
CA ALA A 88 16.44 -13.63 -1.26
C ALA A 88 16.40 -14.20 -2.69
N GLY A 89 15.22 -14.40 -3.27
CA GLY A 89 15.04 -14.90 -4.64
C GLY A 89 15.49 -13.90 -5.72
N GLY A 90 15.55 -12.60 -5.42
CA GLY A 90 16.07 -11.58 -6.35
C GLY A 90 15.20 -11.34 -7.59
N GLU A 91 13.96 -11.82 -7.60
CA GLU A 91 13.03 -11.70 -8.75
C GLU A 91 12.65 -10.24 -9.07
N PHE A 92 12.84 -9.33 -8.11
CA PHE A 92 12.60 -7.91 -8.27
C PHE A 92 13.71 -7.09 -7.59
N PRO A 93 14.16 -5.97 -8.17
CA PRO A 93 15.20 -5.12 -7.58
C PRO A 93 14.63 -4.29 -6.42
N TRP A 94 14.39 -4.93 -5.28
CA TRP A 94 13.78 -4.32 -4.09
C TRP A 94 14.53 -3.10 -3.54
N SER A 95 15.83 -2.96 -3.85
CA SER A 95 16.63 -1.78 -3.55
C SER A 95 16.08 -0.49 -4.18
N LEU A 96 15.28 -0.58 -5.25
CA LEU A 96 14.59 0.59 -5.83
C LEU A 96 13.60 1.25 -4.87
N LEU A 97 13.15 0.55 -3.83
CA LEU A 97 12.29 1.10 -2.80
C LEU A 97 13.06 1.84 -1.71
N ALA A 98 14.37 1.58 -1.57
CA ALA A 98 15.22 2.19 -0.56
C ALA A 98 15.73 3.56 -1.03
N GLY A 99 15.67 4.54 -0.14
CA GLY A 99 16.40 5.80 -0.30
C GLY A 99 17.89 5.65 0.02
N GLU A 100 18.64 6.73 -0.18
CA GLU A 100 20.03 6.82 0.27
C GLU A 100 20.12 6.58 1.78
N ALA A 101 21.18 5.89 2.21
CA ALA A 101 21.44 5.66 3.62
C ALA A 101 21.93 6.95 4.30
N ILE A 102 21.41 7.21 5.49
CA ILE A 102 21.84 8.32 6.36
C ILE A 102 22.38 7.76 7.69
N GLY A 103 23.30 8.50 8.30
CA GLY A 103 23.74 8.26 9.67
C GLY A 103 22.67 8.65 10.70
N LEU A 104 22.82 8.17 11.93
CA LEU A 104 21.85 8.37 13.01
C LEU A 104 21.67 9.86 13.37
N GLU A 105 22.74 10.65 13.25
CA GLU A 105 22.79 12.09 13.50
C GLU A 105 21.85 12.89 12.59
N ARG A 106 21.56 12.39 11.38
CA ARG A 106 20.66 13.03 10.42
C ARG A 106 19.20 12.59 10.52
N LEU A 107 18.90 11.61 11.37
CA LEU A 107 17.54 11.06 11.48
C LEU A 107 16.53 12.12 11.93
N GLY A 108 16.89 13.00 12.86
CA GLY A 108 16.01 14.07 13.34
C GLY A 108 15.57 15.00 12.20
N ASP A 109 16.53 15.48 11.42
CA ASP A 109 16.27 16.36 10.26
C ASP A 109 15.45 15.64 9.18
N ALA A 110 15.76 14.37 8.91
CA ALA A 110 15.04 13.55 7.94
C ALA A 110 13.57 13.35 8.32
N LEU A 111 13.29 13.12 9.60
CA LEU A 111 11.92 13.01 10.11
C LEU A 111 11.19 14.35 10.04
N ALA A 112 11.84 15.46 10.43
CA ALA A 112 11.26 16.80 10.39
C ALA A 112 10.93 17.27 8.96
N ALA A 113 11.67 16.80 7.95
CA ALA A 113 11.42 17.08 6.54
C ALA A 113 10.27 16.25 5.92
N SER A 114 9.65 15.33 6.66
CA SER A 114 8.68 14.36 6.12
C SER A 114 7.52 15.02 5.38
N GLY A 115 7.35 14.60 4.12
CA GLY A 115 6.37 15.13 3.15
C GLY A 115 6.97 15.99 2.03
N ARG A 116 8.25 16.39 2.12
CA ARG A 116 8.92 17.28 1.13
C ARG A 116 10.31 16.81 0.67
N GLY A 117 10.69 15.56 0.94
CA GLY A 117 11.99 14.99 0.54
C GLY A 117 11.92 14.03 -0.67
N PRO A 118 13.06 13.73 -1.32
CA PRO A 118 13.11 12.85 -2.48
C PRO A 118 12.96 11.35 -2.15
N ALA A 119 13.15 10.96 -0.88
CA ALA A 119 13.13 9.56 -0.46
C ALA A 119 11.75 9.12 0.05
N HIS A 120 11.20 8.06 -0.55
CA HIS A 120 9.94 7.43 -0.13
C HIS A 120 10.13 6.45 1.05
N LYS A 121 11.36 5.97 1.26
CA LYS A 121 11.77 5.12 2.39
C LYS A 121 13.17 5.54 2.84
N TRP A 122 13.29 6.07 4.06
CA TRP A 122 14.60 6.34 4.65
C TRP A 122 15.27 5.06 5.11
N VAL A 123 16.58 4.94 4.86
CA VAL A 123 17.43 3.88 5.39
C VAL A 123 18.40 4.53 6.37
N VAL A 124 18.40 4.06 7.62
CA VAL A 124 19.35 4.54 8.64
C VAL A 124 20.38 3.45 8.84
N ASP A 125 21.64 3.78 8.58
CA ASP A 125 22.77 2.92 8.88
C ASP A 125 23.53 3.52 10.07
N PRO A 126 23.48 2.90 11.27
CA PRO A 126 24.12 3.44 12.46
C PRO A 126 25.66 3.38 12.40
N ARG A 127 26.24 2.86 11.32
CA ARG A 127 27.69 2.80 11.09
C ARG A 127 28.22 3.97 10.25
N LEU A 128 27.32 4.73 9.61
CA LEU A 128 27.63 6.01 8.96
C LEU A 128 27.68 7.12 10.02
#